data_AF-A0A943SAQ3-F1
#
_entry.id   AF-A0A943SAQ3-F1
#
_cell.length_a   1.000
_cell.length_b   1.000
_cell.length_c   1.000
_cell.angle_alpha   90.00
_cell.angle_beta   90.00
_cell.angle_gamma   90.00
#
_symmetry.space_group_name_H-M   'P 1'
#
loop_
_entity.id
_entity.type
_entity.pdbx_description
1 polymer ?
#
loop_
_entity_poly.entity_id
_entity_poly.type
_entity_poly.pdbx_seq_one_letter_code
_entity_poly.pdbx_strand_id
1 'polypeptide(L)'
;MAELDTIMEDYLQRHLTEGSGQSFREYVERKMQQLIATGEFKHPYNIYKRGNIDRRVHSRLKNMEEEYQPSKATALAYCIALGLSVEEAEELLALAGYRFEAGCLNDQIVKCCLEQKVYSANVVNSYIYRFSELYGIERPALVGSFTREAG
;
A
#
# COMPACT_ATOMS: atom_id res chain seq x y z
N MET A 1 -3.87 14.34 40.17
CA MET A 1 -3.27 13.24 39.38
C MET A 1 -4.36 12.47 38.64
N ALA A 2 -5.30 11.83 39.33
CA ALA A 2 -6.40 11.06 38.70
C ALA A 2 -7.25 11.81 37.64
N GLU A 3 -7.55 13.10 37.83
CA GLU A 3 -8.37 13.87 36.87
C GLU A 3 -7.65 14.11 35.54
N LEU A 4 -6.33 14.38 35.58
CA LEU A 4 -5.53 14.57 34.37
C LEU A 4 -5.31 13.25 33.64
N ASP A 5 -5.16 12.15 34.39
CA ASP A 5 -5.04 10.81 33.83
C ASP A 5 -6.32 10.42 33.06
N THR A 6 -7.52 10.69 33.61
CA THR A 6 -8.80 10.44 32.92
C THR A 6 -8.97 11.32 31.68
N ILE A 7 -8.62 12.61 31.75
CA ILE A 7 -8.66 13.52 30.58
C ILE A 7 -7.69 13.04 29.50
N MET A 8 -6.50 12.59 29.89
CA MET A 8 -5.49 12.11 28.97
C MET A 8 -5.90 10.77 28.35
N GLU A 9 -6.44 9.82 29.12
CA GLU A 9 -6.99 8.57 28.60
C GLU A 9 -8.09 8.82 27.55
N ASP A 10 -9.05 9.69 27.87
CA ASP A 10 -10.15 10.05 26.97
C ASP A 10 -9.67 10.81 25.73
N TYR A 11 -8.67 11.69 25.87
CA TYR A 11 -8.03 12.38 24.73
C TYR A 11 -7.27 11.40 23.83
N LEU A 12 -6.44 10.54 24.42
CA LEU A 12 -5.65 9.54 23.68
C LEU A 12 -6.55 8.49 23.05
N GLN A 13 -7.65 8.10 23.69
CA GLN A 13 -8.61 7.18 23.11
C GLN A 13 -9.28 7.79 21.86
N ARG A 14 -9.65 9.07 21.92
CA ARG A 14 -10.15 9.80 20.74
C ARG A 14 -9.11 10.02 19.64
N HIS A 15 -7.84 10.23 19.98
CA HIS A 15 -6.86 10.68 18.97
C HIS A 15 -5.83 9.61 18.56
N LEU A 16 -5.72 8.51 19.29
CA LEU A 16 -4.81 7.39 19.01
C LEU A 16 -5.52 6.07 18.74
N THR A 17 -6.79 5.91 19.18
CA THR A 17 -7.57 4.69 18.90
C THR A 17 -8.73 4.87 17.93
N GLU A 18 -8.99 6.10 17.43
CA GLU A 18 -9.93 6.37 16.31
C GLU A 18 -9.33 6.04 14.92
N GLY A 19 -8.40 5.09 14.83
CA GLY A 19 -8.32 4.25 13.63
C GLY A 19 -9.53 3.31 13.64
N SER A 20 -9.94 2.76 12.51
CA SER A 20 -11.10 1.84 12.41
C SER A 20 -11.01 0.55 13.25
N GLY A 21 -10.04 0.44 14.17
CA GLY A 21 -9.62 -0.78 14.88
C GLY A 21 -8.98 -1.81 13.94
N GLN A 22 -8.92 -1.49 12.64
CA GLN A 22 -8.55 -2.41 11.58
C GLN A 22 -7.05 -2.32 11.31
N SER A 23 -6.39 -3.48 11.24
CA SER A 23 -5.01 -3.61 10.79
C SER A 23 -4.87 -3.44 9.26
N PHE A 24 -3.66 -3.13 8.79
CA PHE A 24 -3.34 -3.11 7.36
C PHE A 24 -3.80 -4.40 6.65
N ARG A 25 -3.57 -5.55 7.28
CA ARG A 25 -3.96 -6.87 6.76
C ARG A 25 -5.48 -6.95 6.57
N GLU A 26 -6.25 -6.62 7.59
CA GLU A 26 -7.71 -6.70 7.53
C GLU A 26 -8.28 -5.74 6.48
N TYR A 27 -7.70 -4.54 6.31
CA TYR A 27 -8.12 -3.63 5.24
C TYR A 27 -7.94 -4.27 3.88
N VAL A 28 -6.73 -4.81 3.61
CA VAL A 28 -6.40 -5.48 2.35
C VAL A 28 -7.37 -6.64 2.11
N GLU A 29 -7.55 -7.52 3.09
CA GLU A 29 -8.43 -8.69 2.97
C GLU A 29 -9.88 -8.27 2.69
N ARG A 30 -10.41 -7.28 3.41
CA ARG A 30 -11.77 -6.75 3.20
C ARG A 30 -11.94 -6.18 1.79
N LYS A 31 -11.03 -5.32 1.34
CA LYS A 31 -11.11 -4.69 0.02
C LYS A 31 -11.00 -5.74 -1.09
N MET A 32 -10.14 -6.74 -0.92
CA MET A 32 -10.05 -7.88 -1.84
C MET A 32 -11.34 -8.68 -1.94
N GLN A 33 -11.98 -8.98 -0.81
CA GLN A 33 -13.26 -9.68 -0.80
C GLN A 33 -14.34 -8.86 -1.52
N GLN A 34 -14.38 -7.54 -1.31
CA GLN A 34 -15.30 -6.65 -2.01
C GLN A 34 -15.10 -6.67 -3.54
N LEU A 35 -13.85 -6.60 -4.00
CA LEU A 35 -13.50 -6.65 -5.42
C LEU A 35 -13.88 -7.99 -6.08
N ILE A 36 -13.85 -9.09 -5.33
CA ILE A 36 -14.29 -10.40 -5.81
C ILE A 36 -15.82 -10.50 -5.80
N ALA A 37 -16.47 -10.04 -4.72
CA ALA A 37 -17.92 -10.09 -4.56
C ALA A 37 -18.65 -9.24 -5.61
N THR A 38 -18.06 -8.11 -6.01
CA THR A 38 -18.58 -7.24 -7.08
C THR A 38 -18.33 -7.80 -8.48
N GLY A 39 -17.50 -8.84 -8.62
CA GLY A 39 -17.16 -9.46 -9.89
C GLY A 39 -16.06 -8.75 -10.68
N GLU A 40 -15.43 -7.69 -10.15
CA GLU A 40 -14.28 -7.04 -10.78
C GLU A 40 -13.13 -8.02 -10.98
N PHE A 41 -12.92 -8.93 -10.01
CA PHE A 41 -11.94 -10.00 -10.10
C PHE A 41 -12.53 -11.38 -9.85
N LYS A 42 -12.25 -12.33 -10.76
CA LYS A 42 -12.65 -13.74 -10.61
C LYS A 42 -11.86 -14.53 -9.57
N HIS A 43 -10.64 -14.10 -9.25
CA HIS A 43 -9.75 -14.83 -8.33
C HIS A 43 -8.78 -13.86 -7.62
N PRO A 44 -8.52 -14.03 -6.30
CA PRO A 44 -7.60 -13.18 -5.52
C PRO A 44 -6.22 -12.99 -6.18
N TYR A 45 -5.71 -14.03 -6.83
CA TYR A 45 -4.44 -14.01 -7.56
C TYR A 45 -4.31 -12.85 -8.57
N ASN A 46 -5.41 -12.49 -9.24
CA ASN A 46 -5.38 -11.42 -10.24
C ASN A 46 -5.15 -10.05 -9.60
N ILE A 47 -5.54 -9.88 -8.34
CA ILE A 47 -5.30 -8.67 -7.55
C ILE A 47 -3.81 -8.55 -7.21
N TYR A 48 -3.17 -9.62 -6.71
CA TYR A 48 -1.72 -9.59 -6.43
C TYR A 48 -0.90 -9.38 -7.71
N LYS A 49 -1.31 -10.04 -8.80
CA LYS A 49 -0.67 -9.90 -10.11
C LYS A 49 -0.74 -8.46 -10.61
N ARG A 50 -1.87 -7.76 -10.41
CA ARG A 50 -2.03 -6.34 -10.74
C ARG A 50 -1.00 -5.45 -10.02
N GLY A 51 -0.70 -5.77 -8.76
CA GLY A 51 0.31 -5.09 -7.94
C GLY A 51 1.75 -5.57 -8.11
N ASN A 52 2.02 -6.56 -8.98
CA ASN A 52 3.29 -7.29 -9.02
C ASN A 52 3.73 -7.85 -7.65
N ILE A 53 2.75 -8.23 -6.82
CA ILE A 53 2.96 -8.75 -5.46
C ILE A 53 3.13 -10.27 -5.56
N ASP A 54 4.28 -10.76 -5.13
CA ASP A 54 4.55 -12.20 -5.07
C ASP A 54 3.59 -12.88 -4.08
N ARG A 55 3.11 -14.09 -4.41
CA ARG A 55 2.28 -14.90 -3.51
C ARG A 55 2.94 -15.13 -2.16
N ARG A 56 4.28 -15.16 -2.07
CA ARG A 56 5.04 -15.24 -0.82
C ARG A 56 4.92 -13.98 0.03
N VAL A 57 4.91 -12.79 -0.59
CA VAL A 57 4.66 -11.52 0.11
C VAL A 57 3.24 -11.54 0.69
N HIS A 58 2.26 -11.93 -0.12
CA HIS A 58 0.89 -12.05 0.38
C HIS A 58 0.72 -13.16 1.43
N SER A 59 1.41 -14.29 1.28
CA SER A 59 1.37 -15.37 2.27
C SER A 59 1.94 -14.93 3.61
N ARG A 60 2.98 -14.09 3.62
CA ARG A 60 3.50 -13.48 4.85
C ARG A 60 2.47 -12.54 5.47
N LEU A 61 1.83 -11.69 4.66
CA LEU A 61 0.75 -10.83 5.12
C LEU A 61 -0.39 -11.64 5.77
N LYS A 62 -0.74 -12.81 5.21
CA LYS A 62 -1.82 -13.67 5.72
C LYS A 62 -1.43 -14.49 6.97
N ASN A 63 -0.18 -14.94 7.07
CA ASN A 63 0.21 -15.98 8.03
C ASN A 63 1.04 -15.47 9.22
N MET A 64 1.52 -14.22 9.21
CA MET A 64 2.25 -13.64 10.34
C MET A 64 1.31 -12.71 11.12
N GLU A 65 0.89 -13.15 12.31
CA GLU A 65 -0.31 -12.63 12.99
C GLU A 65 -0.13 -11.31 13.77
N GLU A 66 1.06 -10.92 14.25
CA GLU A 66 1.15 -9.75 15.17
C GLU A 66 2.15 -8.64 14.82
N GLU A 67 3.22 -8.90 14.06
CA GLU A 67 4.28 -7.90 13.79
C GLU A 67 4.61 -7.69 12.31
N TYR A 68 3.86 -8.30 11.37
CA TYR A 68 4.18 -8.14 9.96
C TYR A 68 3.81 -6.74 9.45
N GLN A 69 4.78 -5.83 9.58
CA GLN A 69 4.74 -4.53 8.94
C GLN A 69 5.23 -4.67 7.50
N PRO A 70 4.37 -4.45 6.48
CA PRO A 70 4.83 -4.45 5.10
C PRO A 70 5.87 -3.33 4.91
N SER A 71 6.79 -3.50 3.96
CA SER A 71 7.61 -2.36 3.53
C SER A 71 6.73 -1.30 2.88
N LYS A 72 7.15 -0.04 2.93
CA LYS A 72 6.43 1.05 2.24
C LYS A 72 6.18 0.75 0.76
N ALA A 73 7.16 0.17 0.08
CA ALA A 73 7.05 -0.24 -1.31
C ALA A 73 5.97 -1.32 -1.54
N THR A 74 5.85 -2.27 -0.62
CA THR A 74 4.78 -3.28 -0.61
C THR A 74 3.42 -2.63 -0.35
N ALA A 75 3.33 -1.70 0.60
CA ALA A 75 2.08 -0.99 0.91
C ALA A 75 1.58 -0.14 -0.28
N LEU A 76 2.49 0.60 -0.94
CA LEU A 76 2.19 1.34 -2.18
C LEU A 76 1.72 0.41 -3.30
N ALA A 77 2.33 -0.76 -3.43
CA ALA A 77 1.90 -1.74 -4.41
C ALA A 77 0.52 -2.32 -4.11
N TYR A 78 0.13 -2.47 -2.85
CA TYR A 78 -1.24 -2.83 -2.48
C TYR A 78 -2.23 -1.74 -2.86
N CYS A 79 -1.87 -0.45 -2.75
CA CYS A 79 -2.73 0.65 -3.20
C CYS A 79 -3.06 0.51 -4.70
N ILE A 80 -2.05 0.21 -5.51
CA ILE A 80 -2.21 -0.09 -6.95
C ILE A 80 -2.99 -1.40 -7.16
N ALA A 81 -2.63 -2.46 -6.44
CA ALA A 81 -3.24 -3.78 -6.56
C ALA A 81 -4.73 -3.77 -6.26
N LEU A 82 -5.17 -2.93 -5.32
CA LEU A 82 -6.56 -2.80 -4.90
C LEU A 82 -7.34 -1.71 -5.67
N GLY A 83 -6.66 -0.92 -6.50
CA GLY A 83 -7.31 0.10 -7.32
C GLY A 83 -7.90 1.24 -6.48
N LEU A 84 -7.17 1.65 -5.43
CA LEU A 84 -7.67 2.60 -4.44
C LEU A 84 -7.78 4.03 -5.01
N SER A 85 -8.59 4.87 -4.35
CA SER A 85 -8.45 6.32 -4.46
C SER A 85 -7.20 6.80 -3.69
N VAL A 86 -6.85 8.08 -3.83
CA VAL A 86 -5.74 8.68 -3.08
C VAL A 86 -6.05 8.69 -1.57
N GLU A 87 -7.29 8.98 -1.21
CA GLU A 87 -7.76 9.02 0.18
C GLU A 87 -7.71 7.63 0.83
N GLU A 88 -8.21 6.62 0.11
CA GLU A 88 -8.14 5.22 0.55
C GLU A 88 -6.68 4.73 0.65
N ALA A 89 -5.80 5.19 -0.24
CA ALA A 89 -4.38 4.86 -0.19
C ALA A 89 -3.68 5.51 1.02
N GLU A 90 -3.97 6.77 1.35
CA GLU A 90 -3.45 7.41 2.57
C GLU A 90 -3.93 6.67 3.82
N GLU A 91 -5.21 6.26 3.88
CA GLU A 91 -5.73 5.43 4.97
C GLU A 91 -4.95 4.11 5.09
N LEU A 92 -4.81 3.37 3.98
CA LEU A 92 -4.10 2.10 3.98
C LEU A 92 -2.62 2.25 4.35
N LEU A 93 -1.94 3.30 3.88
CA LEU A 93 -0.55 3.58 4.24
C LEU A 93 -0.41 3.89 5.73
N ALA A 94 -1.34 4.66 6.29
CA ALA A 94 -1.36 5.00 7.72
C ALA A 94 -1.48 3.75 8.59
N LEU A 95 -2.28 2.75 8.17
CA LEU A 95 -2.40 1.46 8.86
C LEU A 95 -1.09 0.66 8.90
N ALA A 96 -0.13 0.97 8.03
CA ALA A 96 1.22 0.38 8.03
C ALA A 96 2.30 1.34 8.57
N GLY A 97 1.92 2.50 9.10
CA GLY A 97 2.85 3.50 9.65
C GLY A 97 3.54 4.36 8.58
N TYR A 98 2.95 4.50 7.40
CA TYR A 98 3.48 5.31 6.30
C TYR A 98 2.52 6.42 5.87
N ARG A 99 3.01 7.33 5.03
CA ARG A 99 2.26 8.38 4.34
C ARG A 99 2.91 8.65 2.99
N PHE A 100 2.20 9.35 2.10
CA PHE A 100 2.86 9.92 0.92
C PHE A 100 3.83 11.04 1.32
N GLU A 101 5.07 10.93 0.85
CA GLU A 101 6.15 11.89 1.05
C GLU A 101 6.38 12.71 -0.22
N ALA A 102 6.36 14.04 -0.08
CA ALA A 102 6.52 14.97 -1.20
C ALA A 102 7.86 14.83 -1.94
N GLY A 103 8.93 14.49 -1.22
CA GLY A 103 10.29 14.32 -1.78
C GLY A 103 10.59 12.92 -2.31
N CYS A 104 9.66 11.96 -2.20
CA CYS A 104 9.87 10.60 -2.65
C CYS A 104 9.31 10.41 -4.07
N LEU A 105 10.18 10.09 -5.03
CA LEU A 105 9.78 9.86 -6.42
C LEU A 105 8.70 8.77 -6.55
N ASN A 106 8.86 7.65 -5.83
CA ASN A 106 7.90 6.54 -5.89
C ASN A 106 6.53 6.95 -5.38
N ASP A 107 6.50 7.69 -4.28
CA ASP A 107 5.26 8.20 -3.68
C ASP A 107 4.53 9.12 -4.66
N GLN A 108 5.24 10.06 -5.29
CA GLN A 108 4.64 10.99 -6.25
C GLN A 108 4.15 10.27 -7.51
N ILE A 109 4.90 9.29 -8.01
CA ILE A 109 4.49 8.51 -9.19
C ILE A 109 3.28 7.64 -8.86
N VAL A 110 3.27 6.94 -7.72
CA VAL A 110 2.11 6.14 -7.29
C VAL A 110 0.89 7.03 -7.10
N LYS A 111 1.02 8.15 -6.39
CA LYS A 111 -0.08 9.10 -6.16
C LYS A 111 -0.66 9.61 -7.48
N CYS A 112 0.18 10.06 -8.41
CA CYS A 112 -0.23 10.45 -9.75
C CYS A 112 -0.95 9.30 -10.49
N CYS A 113 -0.43 8.08 -10.41
CA CYS A 113 -1.08 6.92 -11.02
C CYS A 113 -2.46 6.64 -10.42
N LEU A 114 -2.65 6.78 -9.10
CA LEU A 114 -3.96 6.64 -8.45
C LEU A 114 -4.94 7.72 -8.93
N GLU A 115 -4.51 8.98 -8.99
CA GLU A 115 -5.31 10.10 -9.50
C GLU A 115 -5.76 9.87 -10.95
N GLN A 116 -4.87 9.31 -11.78
CA GLN A 116 -5.15 8.97 -13.19
C GLN A 116 -5.80 7.59 -13.38
N LYS A 117 -6.12 6.87 -12.29
CA LYS A 117 -6.72 5.53 -12.30
C LYS A 117 -5.89 4.48 -13.05
N VAL A 118 -4.56 4.61 -13.01
CA VAL A 118 -3.58 3.68 -13.57
C VAL A 118 -3.20 2.64 -12.51
N TYR A 119 -3.83 1.47 -12.58
CA TYR A 119 -3.70 0.43 -11.55
C TYR A 119 -2.80 -0.74 -11.96
N SER A 120 -1.77 -0.53 -12.77
CA SER A 120 -0.84 -1.61 -13.17
C SER A 120 0.55 -1.36 -12.61
N ALA A 121 1.00 -2.20 -11.68
CA ALA A 121 2.33 -2.04 -11.07
C ALA A 121 3.47 -2.10 -12.11
N ASN A 122 3.30 -2.84 -13.21
CA ASN A 122 4.29 -2.85 -14.29
C ASN A 122 4.40 -1.48 -14.98
N VAL A 123 3.27 -0.79 -15.18
CA VAL A 123 3.23 0.58 -15.72
C VAL A 123 3.80 1.56 -14.71
N VAL A 124 3.46 1.44 -13.42
CA VAL A 124 4.01 2.33 -12.39
C VAL A 124 5.53 2.15 -12.28
N ASN A 125 6.01 0.91 -12.26
CA ASN A 125 7.44 0.58 -12.23
C ASN A 125 8.19 1.12 -13.47
N SER A 126 7.58 1.12 -14.66
CA SER A 126 8.23 1.67 -15.87
C SER A 126 8.39 3.19 -15.79
N TYR A 127 7.41 3.90 -15.21
CA TYR A 127 7.54 5.32 -14.92
C TYR A 127 8.59 5.59 -13.85
N ILE A 128 8.62 4.83 -12.76
CA ILE A 128 9.66 4.96 -11.73
C ILE A 128 11.05 4.79 -12.35
N TYR A 129 11.26 3.73 -13.13
CA TYR A 129 12.54 3.50 -13.80
C TYR A 129 12.93 4.67 -14.71
N ARG A 130 12.01 5.13 -15.56
CA ARG A 130 12.25 6.24 -16.50
C ARG A 130 12.59 7.53 -15.80
N PHE A 131 11.85 7.90 -14.76
CA PHE A 131 12.06 9.17 -14.06
C PHE A 131 13.24 9.10 -13.09
N SER A 132 13.55 7.94 -12.49
CA SER A 132 14.79 7.74 -11.74
C SER A 132 16.01 8.01 -12.63
N GLU A 133 16.02 7.49 -13.87
CA GLU A 133 17.09 7.75 -14.82
C GLU A 133 17.18 9.22 -15.23
N LEU A 134 16.03 9.86 -15.49
CA LEU A 134 15.99 11.28 -15.86
C LEU A 134 16.55 12.20 -14.77
N TYR A 135 16.22 11.92 -13.51
CA TYR A 135 16.63 12.74 -12.36
C TYR A 135 17.95 12.29 -11.71
N GLY A 136 18.59 11.24 -12.23
CA GLY A 136 19.81 10.68 -11.63
C GLY A 136 19.61 10.12 -10.23
N ILE A 137 18.39 9.66 -9.92
CA ILE A 137 18.04 9.04 -8.64
C ILE A 137 18.32 7.54 -8.74
N GLU A 138 18.62 6.89 -7.61
CA GLU A 138 18.60 5.43 -7.53
C GLU A 138 17.28 4.87 -8.10
N ARG A 139 17.27 3.62 -8.56
CA ARG A 139 16.14 2.99 -9.26
C ARG A 139 15.36 2.07 -8.30
N PRO A 140 14.61 2.58 -7.31
CA PRO A 140 13.80 1.75 -6.44
C PRO A 140 12.62 1.17 -7.24
N ALA A 141 12.34 -0.12 -7.10
CA ALA A 141 11.10 -0.71 -7.62
C ALA A 141 10.02 -0.72 -6.53
N LEU A 142 8.73 -0.78 -6.90
CA LEU A 142 7.63 -0.95 -5.95
C LEU A 142 7.64 -2.36 -5.32
N VAL A 143 7.50 -3.40 -6.15
CA VAL A 143 7.73 -4.80 -5.75
C VAL A 143 7.99 -5.64 -7.00
N GLY A 144 8.71 -6.74 -6.80
CA GLY A 144 9.14 -7.66 -7.86
C GLY A 144 10.30 -7.07 -8.65
N SER A 145 11.39 -7.83 -8.74
CA SER A 145 12.52 -7.46 -9.60
C SER A 145 12.01 -7.34 -11.03
N PHE A 146 12.26 -6.20 -11.68
CA PHE A 146 12.57 -6.24 -13.10
C PHE A 146 13.68 -7.27 -13.23
N THR A 147 13.36 -8.49 -13.65
CA THR A 147 14.36 -9.30 -14.34
C THR A 147 14.83 -8.39 -15.45
N ARG A 148 16.07 -7.90 -15.33
CA ARG A 148 16.78 -7.33 -16.47
C ARG A 148 16.61 -8.38 -17.56
N GLU A 149 15.83 -8.08 -18.58
CA GLU A 149 15.97 -8.81 -19.83
C GLU A 149 17.40 -8.49 -20.27
N ALA A 150 18.28 -9.46 -20.05
CA ALA A 150 19.64 -9.43 -20.51
C ALA A 150 19.57 -9.32 -22.03
N GLY A 151 20.04 -8.19 -22.56
CA GLY A 151 20.54 -8.11 -23.92
C GLY A 151 21.87 -8.83 -24.04
#